data_AF-A0A0Q5RCE8-F1
#
_entry.id   AF-A0A0Q5RCE8-F1
#
_cell.length_a   1.000
_cell.length_b   1.000
_cell.length_c   1.000
_cell.angle_alpha   90.00
_cell.angle_beta   90.00
_cell.angle_gamma   90.00
#
_symmetry.space_group_name_H-M   'P 1'
#
loop_
_entity.id
_entity.type
_entity.pdbx_description
1 polymer ?
#
loop_
_entity_poly.entity_id
_entity_poly.type
_entity_poly.pdbx_seq_one_letter_code
_entity_poly.pdbx_strand_id
1 'polypeptide(L)'
;MKSAETPEARSVRVLRVGEQMRHTLSDILARGDVHDETLAKHMVTVTEVRMSPDLRHATVFIKPLLGKDEEKVLKALRTNTAYLQREVAARVQMKYAAKLKFLADESFDEGSHIDKLLRDPKVARDLTSSAED
;
A
#
# COMPACT_ATOMS: atom_id res chain seq x y z
N MET A 1 7.31 -3.98 -36.08
CA MET A 1 6.67 -2.68 -35.82
C MET A 1 6.32 -2.63 -34.34
N LYS A 2 6.91 -1.70 -33.57
CA LYS A 2 6.61 -1.50 -32.15
C LYS A 2 5.39 -0.57 -32.08
N SER A 3 4.24 -1.10 -31.68
CA SER A 3 3.04 -0.30 -31.43
C SER A 3 3.36 0.73 -30.35
N ALA A 4 3.19 2.02 -30.66
CA ALA A 4 3.30 3.08 -29.67
C ALA A 4 2.09 2.98 -28.74
N GLU A 5 2.30 2.58 -27.48
CA GLU A 5 1.23 2.52 -26.47
C GLU A 5 0.74 3.95 -26.15
N THR A 6 -0.59 4.14 -26.15
CA THR A 6 -1.23 5.40 -25.75
C THR A 6 -1.10 5.64 -24.24
N PRO A 7 -1.14 6.91 -23.76
CA PRO A 7 -1.01 7.24 -22.35
C PRO A 7 -2.02 6.52 -21.44
N GLU A 8 -3.26 6.33 -21.92
CA GLU A 8 -4.31 5.63 -21.19
C GLU A 8 -4.03 4.12 -21.04
N ALA A 9 -3.54 3.46 -22.10
CA ALA A 9 -3.16 2.04 -22.04
C ALA A 9 -1.97 1.81 -21.10
N ARG A 10 -1.00 2.74 -21.05
CA ARG A 10 0.10 2.72 -20.08
C ARG A 10 -0.43 2.84 -18.65
N SER A 11 -1.43 3.68 -18.42
CA SER A 11 -2.08 3.84 -17.10
C SER A 11 -2.75 2.55 -16.63
N VAL A 12 -3.56 1.91 -17.48
CA VAL A 12 -4.23 0.64 -17.14
C VAL A 12 -3.24 -0.48 -16.85
N ARG A 13 -2.14 -0.57 -17.61
CA ARG A 13 -1.08 -1.56 -17.37
C ARG A 13 -0.40 -1.33 -16.02
N VAL A 14 -0.09 -0.08 -15.69
CA VAL A 14 0.55 0.29 -14.41
C VAL A 14 -0.36 -0.09 -13.23
N LEU A 15 -1.66 0.22 -13.31
CA LEU A 15 -2.63 -0.14 -12.28
C LEU A 15 -2.75 -1.65 -12.10
N ARG A 16 -2.84 -2.40 -13.21
CA ARG A 16 -2.92 -3.88 -13.17
C ARG A 16 -1.69 -4.49 -12.50
N VAL A 17 -0.50 -4.00 -12.84
CA VAL A 17 0.75 -4.48 -12.24
C VAL A 17 0.83 -4.10 -10.76
N GLY A 18 0.39 -2.89 -10.40
CA GLY A 18 0.30 -2.46 -9.01
C GLY A 18 -0.59 -3.39 -8.18
N GLU A 19 -1.76 -3.75 -8.69
CA GLU A 19 -2.66 -4.69 -8.01
C GLU A 19 -2.07 -6.10 -7.88
N GLN A 20 -1.42 -6.61 -8.92
CA GLN A 20 -0.73 -7.90 -8.87
C GLN A 20 0.41 -7.90 -7.83
N MET A 21 1.17 -6.80 -7.74
CA MET A 21 2.21 -6.63 -6.72
C MET A 21 1.60 -6.57 -5.31
N ARG A 22 0.50 -5.83 -5.12
CA ARG A 22 -0.22 -5.72 -3.86
C ARG A 22 -0.69 -7.09 -3.37
N HIS A 23 -1.35 -7.85 -4.24
CA HIS A 23 -1.84 -9.19 -3.93
C HIS A 23 -0.69 -10.14 -3.55
N THR A 24 0.37 -10.17 -4.37
CA THR A 24 1.54 -11.03 -4.13
C THR A 24 2.25 -10.69 -2.81
N LEU A 25 2.44 -9.41 -2.51
CA LEU A 25 3.05 -8.96 -1.25
C LEU A 25 2.18 -9.32 -0.05
N SER A 26 0.86 -9.12 -0.17
CA SER A 26 -0.11 -9.46 0.87
C SER A 26 -0.02 -10.96 1.19
N ASP A 27 0.02 -11.79 0.16
CA ASP A 27 0.14 -13.24 0.27
C ASP A 27 1.45 -13.69 0.91
N ILE A 28 2.59 -13.06 0.58
CA ILE A 28 3.90 -13.37 1.19
C ILE A 28 3.89 -13.04 2.67
N LEU A 29 3.36 -11.87 3.04
CA LEU A 29 3.29 -11.43 4.43
C LEU A 29 2.29 -12.27 5.23
N ALA A 30 1.14 -12.64 4.65
CA ALA A 30 0.11 -13.43 5.32
C ALA A 30 0.55 -14.87 5.61
N ARG A 31 1.37 -15.49 4.74
CA ARG A 31 1.90 -16.84 4.98
C ARG A 31 3.03 -16.91 6.01
N GLY A 32 3.62 -15.76 6.38
CA GLY A 32 4.76 -15.74 7.29
C GLY A 32 6.05 -16.28 6.64
N ASP A 33 6.16 -16.23 5.31
CA ASP A 33 7.34 -16.73 4.57
C ASP A 33 8.62 -15.94 4.95
N VAL A 34 8.46 -14.71 5.48
CA VAL A 34 9.55 -13.83 5.90
C VAL A 34 10.10 -14.26 7.26
N HIS A 35 11.37 -14.65 7.29
CA HIS A 35 12.07 -15.08 8.50
C HIS A 35 12.50 -13.88 9.34
N ASP A 36 11.53 -13.18 9.93
CA ASP A 36 11.74 -12.04 10.82
C ASP A 36 10.78 -12.11 12.01
N GLU A 37 11.31 -12.07 13.23
CA GLU A 37 10.51 -12.19 14.46
C GLU A 37 9.50 -11.05 14.62
N THR A 38 9.80 -9.86 14.12
CA THR A 38 8.89 -8.71 14.17
C THR A 38 7.73 -8.96 13.21
N LEU A 39 8.01 -9.36 11.98
CA LEU A 39 6.97 -9.63 10.97
C LEU A 39 6.15 -10.88 11.30
N ALA A 40 6.71 -11.85 12.00
CA ALA A 40 5.96 -13.02 12.48
C ALA A 40 4.98 -12.69 13.62
N LYS A 41 5.31 -11.70 14.47
CA LYS A 41 4.46 -11.27 15.59
C LYS A 41 3.39 -10.26 15.20
N HIS A 42 3.59 -9.52 14.11
CA HIS A 42 2.71 -8.43 13.70
C HIS A 42 2.02 -8.80 12.40
N MET A 43 0.69 -8.82 12.42
CA MET A 43 -0.09 -8.93 11.18
C MET A 43 -0.01 -7.59 10.43
N VAL A 44 0.49 -7.64 9.20
CA VAL A 44 0.70 -6.46 8.35
C VAL A 44 -0.22 -6.52 7.14
N THR A 45 -0.98 -5.46 6.92
CA THR A 45 -1.84 -5.30 5.74
C THR A 45 -1.14 -4.41 4.71
N VAL A 46 -1.14 -4.83 3.45
CA VAL A 46 -0.74 -3.97 2.32
C VAL A 46 -1.98 -3.29 1.76
N THR A 47 -2.08 -1.97 1.96
CA THR A 47 -3.27 -1.20 1.58
C THR A 47 -3.23 -0.84 0.10
N GLU A 48 -2.08 -0.38 -0.39
CA GLU A 48 -1.90 0.05 -1.77
C GLU A 48 -0.47 -0.20 -2.26
N VAL A 49 -0.31 -0.45 -3.57
CA VAL A 49 1.00 -0.40 -4.24
C VAL A 49 0.95 0.55 -5.44
N ARG A 50 1.73 1.63 -5.38
CA ARG A 50 1.89 2.59 -6.48
C ARG A 50 3.13 2.26 -7.28
N MET A 51 2.91 1.89 -8.54
CA MET A 51 3.98 1.60 -9.49
C MET A 51 4.40 2.88 -10.23
N SER A 52 5.70 3.04 -10.47
CA SER A 52 6.20 4.08 -11.38
C SER A 52 5.80 3.78 -12.83
N PRO A 53 5.67 4.79 -13.71
CA PRO A 53 5.28 4.58 -15.11
C PRO A 53 6.24 3.70 -15.92
N ASP A 54 7.47 3.51 -15.46
CA ASP A 54 8.50 2.64 -16.05
C ASP A 54 8.53 1.23 -15.41
N LEU A 55 7.67 0.98 -14.42
CA LEU A 55 7.55 -0.26 -13.64
C LEU A 55 8.82 -0.67 -12.87
N ARG A 56 9.76 0.25 -12.67
CA ARG A 56 11.04 -0.02 -11.98
C ARG A 56 11.01 0.26 -10.49
N HIS A 57 10.02 1.00 -10.01
CA HIS A 57 9.85 1.35 -8.60
C HIS A 57 8.42 1.07 -8.17
N ALA A 58 8.27 0.56 -6.95
CA ALA A 58 6.99 0.28 -6.33
C ALA A 58 6.99 0.89 -4.92
N THR A 59 6.10 1.85 -4.69
CA THR A 59 5.83 2.36 -3.34
C THR A 59 4.72 1.52 -2.73
N VAL A 60 5.03 0.84 -1.64
CA VAL A 60 4.14 -0.09 -0.94
C VAL A 60 3.66 0.58 0.33
N PHE A 61 2.36 0.82 0.43
CA PHE A 61 1.72 1.37 1.62
C PHE A 61 1.26 0.22 2.52
N ILE A 62 1.62 0.31 3.80
CA ILE A 62 1.36 -0.74 4.78
C ILE A 62 0.71 -0.16 6.03
N LYS A 63 -0.14 -0.96 6.67
CA LYS A 63 -0.66 -0.68 8.00
C LYS A 63 -0.55 -1.94 8.87
N PRO A 64 0.10 -1.87 10.04
CA PRO A 64 0.03 -2.93 11.03
C PRO A 64 -1.39 -3.03 11.60
N LEU A 65 -1.78 -4.23 12.02
CA LEU A 65 -3.04 -4.43 12.72
C LEU A 65 -3.11 -3.54 13.98
N LEU A 66 -4.21 -2.81 14.14
CA LEU A 66 -4.47 -1.86 15.23
C LEU A 66 -3.48 -0.67 15.29
N GLY A 67 -2.68 -0.42 14.26
CA GLY A 67 -1.74 0.71 14.21
C GLY A 67 -0.61 0.64 15.26
N LYS A 68 -0.39 -0.53 15.89
CA LYS A 68 0.67 -0.71 16.88
C LYS A 68 2.01 -0.98 16.21
N ASP A 69 3.08 -0.49 16.82
CA ASP A 69 4.47 -0.79 16.46
C ASP A 69 4.81 -0.51 14.98
N GLU A 70 4.15 0.48 14.36
CA GLU A 70 4.28 0.81 12.94
C GLU A 70 5.73 1.05 12.51
N GLU A 71 6.49 1.84 13.27
CA GLU A 71 7.89 2.10 12.97
C GLU A 71 8.75 0.81 13.01
N LYS A 72 8.47 -0.09 13.95
CA LYS A 72 9.21 -1.36 14.09
C LYS A 72 8.92 -2.29 12.92
N VAL A 73 7.64 -2.41 12.56
CA VAL A 73 7.21 -3.19 11.39
C VAL A 73 7.83 -2.61 10.12
N LEU A 74 7.79 -1.29 9.94
CA LEU A 74 8.35 -0.63 8.77
C LEU A 74 9.87 -0.84 8.67
N LYS A 75 10.57 -0.79 9.80
CA LYS A 75 12.01 -1.11 9.86
C LYS A 75 12.27 -2.56 9.47
N ALA A 76 11.49 -3.51 9.99
CA ALA A 76 11.63 -4.93 9.64
C ALA A 76 11.37 -5.19 8.15
N LEU A 77 10.34 -4.58 7.57
CA LEU A 77 10.07 -4.65 6.12
C LEU A 77 11.25 -4.11 5.30
N ARG A 78 11.82 -2.97 5.73
CA ARG A 78 12.98 -2.35 5.06
C ARG A 78 14.22 -3.24 5.12
N THR A 79 14.50 -3.87 6.26
CA THR A 79 15.61 -4.84 6.39
C THR A 79 15.41 -6.05 5.47
N ASN A 80 14.18 -6.53 5.32
CA ASN A 80 13.85 -7.70 4.50
C ASN A 80 13.51 -7.36 3.03
N THR A 81 13.77 -6.12 2.57
CA THR A 81 13.41 -5.66 1.23
C THR A 81 13.96 -6.55 0.12
N ALA A 82 15.22 -6.99 0.22
CA ALA A 82 15.85 -7.80 -0.82
C ALA A 82 15.18 -9.17 -0.98
N TYR A 83 14.79 -9.79 0.14
CA TYR A 83 14.04 -11.05 0.14
C TYR A 83 12.66 -10.85 -0.49
N LEU A 84 11.90 -9.85 -0.03
CA LEU A 84 10.57 -9.54 -0.54
C LEU A 84 10.60 -9.21 -2.04
N GLN A 85 11.60 -8.45 -2.49
CA GLN A 85 11.77 -8.10 -3.89
C GLN A 85 12.04 -9.35 -4.75
N ARG A 86 12.85 -10.30 -4.27
CA ARG A 86 13.12 -11.56 -4.97
C ARG A 86 11.86 -12.43 -5.06
N GLU A 87 11.16 -12.62 -3.95
CA GLU A 87 9.96 -13.46 -3.90
C GLU A 87 8.84 -12.91 -4.79
N VAL A 88 8.65 -11.61 -4.78
CA VAL A 88 7.65 -10.95 -5.65
C VAL A 88 8.06 -11.05 -7.11
N ALA A 89 9.34 -10.80 -7.45
CA ALA A 89 9.83 -10.92 -8.82
C ALA A 89 9.72 -12.34 -9.39
N ALA A 90 9.77 -13.38 -8.55
CA ALA A 90 9.57 -14.76 -8.97
C ALA A 90 8.10 -15.07 -9.34
N ARG A 91 7.15 -14.35 -8.74
CA ARG A 91 5.70 -14.60 -8.89
C ARG A 91 5.03 -13.65 -9.88
N VAL A 92 5.49 -12.41 -9.95
CA VAL A 92 5.00 -11.39 -10.88
C VAL A 92 5.88 -11.40 -12.12
N GLN A 93 5.35 -11.88 -13.25
CA GLN A 93 6.08 -11.90 -14.52
C GLN A 93 6.33 -10.49 -15.05
N MET A 94 7.45 -9.89 -14.65
CA MET A 94 7.89 -8.57 -15.10
C MET A 94 9.27 -8.64 -15.74
N LYS A 95 9.50 -7.72 -16.69
CA LYS A 95 10.82 -7.57 -17.33
C LYS A 95 11.91 -7.13 -16.34
N TYR A 96 11.54 -6.35 -15.33
CA TYR A 96 12.44 -5.82 -14.31
C TYR A 96 11.85 -6.08 -12.93
N ALA A 97 12.71 -6.47 -11.97
CA ALA A 97 12.32 -6.52 -10.57
C ALA A 97 12.21 -5.08 -10.04
N ALA A 98 11.00 -4.63 -9.74
CA ALA A 98 10.77 -3.29 -9.21
C ALA A 98 11.42 -3.14 -7.83
N LYS A 99 12.09 -2.00 -7.60
CA LYS A 99 12.62 -1.65 -6.28
C LYS A 99 11.45 -1.30 -5.36
N LEU A 100 11.33 -2.00 -4.24
CA LEU A 100 10.27 -1.77 -3.26
C LEU A 100 10.68 -0.63 -2.30
N LYS A 101 9.75 0.28 -2.03
CA LYS A 101 9.85 1.31 -1.00
C LYS A 101 8.64 1.21 -0.08
N PHE A 102 8.87 0.87 1.18
CA PHE A 102 7.79 0.76 2.18
C PHE A 102 7.53 2.09 2.88
N LEU A 103 6.26 2.48 2.92
CA LEU A 103 5.72 3.64 3.62
C LEU A 103 4.52 3.23 4.47
N ALA A 104 4.32 3.90 5.60
CA ALA A 104 3.09 3.77 6.37
C ALA A 104 1.91 4.38 5.61
N ASP A 105 0.73 3.83 5.83
CA ASP A 105 -0.53 4.42 5.36
C ASP A 105 -1.11 5.36 6.42
N GLU A 106 -1.11 6.65 6.13
CA GLU A 106 -1.64 7.72 6.99
C GLU A 106 -3.15 7.97 6.74
N SER A 107 -3.74 7.37 5.71
CA SER A 107 -5.12 7.67 5.27
C SER A 107 -6.17 7.34 6.34
N PHE A 108 -5.90 6.34 7.19
CA PHE A 108 -6.79 5.94 8.29
C PHE A 108 -6.79 6.93 9.46
N ASP A 109 -5.64 7.56 9.72
CA ASP A 109 -5.49 8.52 10.80
C ASP A 109 -6.21 9.83 10.44
N GLU A 110 -6.13 10.24 9.17
CA GLU A 110 -6.89 11.37 8.62
C GLU A 110 -8.40 11.12 8.64
N GLY A 111 -8.87 9.94 8.24
CA GLY A 111 -10.31 9.62 8.28
C GLY A 111 -10.89 9.72 9.70
N SER A 112 -10.14 9.23 10.71
CA SER A 112 -10.52 9.35 12.12
C SER A 112 -10.50 10.79 12.62
N HIS A 113 -9.58 11.62 12.11
CA HIS A 113 -9.52 13.03 12.43
C HIS A 113 -10.70 13.80 11.84
N ILE A 114 -11.02 13.57 10.57
CA ILE A 114 -12.17 14.16 9.88
C ILE A 114 -13.47 13.76 10.60
N ASP A 115 -13.67 12.49 10.91
CA ASP A 115 -14.88 12.01 11.61
C ASP A 115 -15.05 12.69 12.99
N LYS A 116 -13.96 12.93 13.72
CA LYS A 116 -13.99 13.71 14.98
C LYS A 116 -14.38 15.17 14.74
N LEU A 117 -13.84 15.81 13.71
CA LEU A 117 -14.18 17.20 13.35
C LEU A 117 -15.64 17.33 12.89
N LEU A 118 -16.13 16.38 12.10
CA LEU A 118 -17.52 16.36 11.64
C LEU A 118 -18.53 16.16 12.79
N ARG A 119 -18.12 15.45 13.85
CA ARG A 119 -18.92 15.27 15.08
C ARG A 119 -18.79 16.44 16.07
N ASP A 120 -17.98 17.45 15.78
CA ASP A 120 -17.94 18.66 16.60
C ASP A 120 -19.32 19.32 16.58
N PRO A 121 -19.91 19.64 17.76
CA PRO A 121 -21.24 20.25 17.84
C PRO A 121 -21.42 21.52 16.98
N LYS A 122 -20.34 22.27 16.73
CA LYS A 122 -20.38 23.46 15.86
C LYS A 122 -20.55 23.08 14.39
N VAL A 123 -19.81 22.07 13.94
CA VAL A 123 -19.83 21.61 12.54
C VAL A 123 -21.10 20.82 12.24
N ALA A 124 -21.52 19.96 13.17
CA ALA A 124 -22.73 19.14 13.01
C ALA A 124 -24.00 19.99 12.83
N ARG A 125 -24.08 21.14 13.48
CA ARG A 125 -25.22 22.07 13.37
C ARG A 125 -25.37 22.64 11.96
N ASP A 126 -24.25 22.99 11.32
CA ASP A 126 -24.24 23.61 10.00
C ASP A 126 -24.55 22.58 8.89
N LEU A 127 -24.20 21.31 9.10
CA LEU A 127 -24.55 20.20 8.20
C LEU A 127 -26.05 19.88 8.19
N THR A 128 -26.73 20.00 9.34
CA THR A 128 -28.19 19.78 9.41
C THR A 128 -29.01 20.88 8.77
N SER A 129 -28.52 22.13 8.76
CA SER A 129 -29.25 23.26 8.16
C SER A 129 -29.24 23.29 6.63
N SER A 130 -28.34 22.57 5.96
CA SER A 130 -28.24 22.54 4.50
C SER A 130 -29.00 21.39 3.84
N ALA A 131 -29.64 20.51 4.61
CA ALA A 131 -30.36 19.33 4.12
C ALA A 131 -31.87 19.54 3.98
N GLU A 132 -32.39 20.73 4.33
CA GLU A 132 -33.82 21.05 4.35
C GLU A 132 -34.24 22.06 3.25
N ASP A 133 -33.34 22.44 2.34
CA ASP A 133 -33.63 23.28 1.15
C ASP A 133 -33.62 22.47 -0.16
#